data_AF-A0A519QKX2-F1
#
_entry.id   AF-A0A519QKX2-F1
#
_cell.length_a   1.000
_cell.length_b   1.000
_cell.length_c   1.000
_cell.angle_alpha   90.00
_cell.angle_beta   90.00
_cell.angle_gamma   90.00
#
_symmetry.space_group_name_H-M   'P 1'
#
loop_
_entity.id
_entity.type
_entity.pdbx_description
1 polymer ?
#
loop_
_entity_poly.entity_id
_entity_poly.type
_entity_poly.pdbx_seq_one_letter_code
_entity_poly.pdbx_strand_id
1 'polypeptide(L)'
;ITLQVRYLKNADIGFNKNAVLMLPVPANDKGKIKIKKIEDNTAANVEIVVHLAPGISPDVTIDALYAFTNCEVSISPNTCVIKEDKPHFLSVNDILEQNTKFTKALLKQELEIRLHELQERVFFSSLLKIFIQEGMYKNSEYENSGDFENVVEVLHRLFEPFKASLYREIQPEDFKKLIDKPMSSITRFDVKKADDMMKSLEDEMKVVRGHLRHLTDYTIAWFEKIKAKYGKGRERKTEIRLFDRVEAAKVALANVKLYMNREDGFIGTGLKKDEFVGDCSDIDEIIVFREDGRFIVTKVADKTFVGKNIIHAQVFKKGDERTVYNMIYKDGSSGISY
;
A
#
# COMPACT_ATOMS: atom_id res chain seq x y z
N ILE A 1 23.66 2.87 -30.43
CA ILE A 1 22.58 3.62 -29.74
C ILE A 1 22.72 3.34 -28.26
N THR A 2 22.59 4.37 -27.42
CA THR A 2 22.76 4.28 -25.98
C THR A 2 21.39 4.47 -25.33
N LEU A 3 20.91 3.46 -24.63
CA LEU A 3 19.66 3.53 -23.87
C LEU A 3 20.00 3.87 -22.41
N GLN A 4 19.39 4.92 -21.87
CA GLN A 4 19.44 5.24 -20.45
C GLN A 4 18.22 4.67 -19.75
N VAL A 5 18.42 3.69 -18.87
CA VAL A 5 17.39 3.15 -18.00
C VAL A 5 17.49 3.85 -16.66
N ARG A 6 16.46 4.65 -16.32
CA ARG A 6 16.34 5.29 -15.00
C ARG A 6 15.49 4.41 -14.11
N TYR A 7 16.08 3.91 -13.04
CA TYR A 7 15.35 3.22 -11.99
C TYR A 7 14.97 4.23 -10.89
N LEU A 8 13.69 4.30 -10.56
CA LEU A 8 13.23 5.08 -9.43
C LEU A 8 13.56 4.33 -8.14
N LYS A 9 14.73 4.63 -7.56
CA LYS A 9 15.22 4.10 -6.27
C LYS A 9 14.25 4.26 -5.09
N ASN A 10 13.23 5.10 -5.26
CA ASN A 10 12.43 5.64 -4.16
C ASN A 10 11.13 4.88 -3.86
N ALA A 11 10.88 3.76 -4.54
CA ALA A 11 9.77 2.88 -4.20
C ALA A 11 10.36 1.58 -3.63
N ASP A 12 10.29 1.42 -2.30
CA ASP A 12 10.65 0.20 -1.58
C ASP A 12 9.66 -0.93 -1.91
N ILE A 13 9.60 -1.35 -3.17
CA ILE A 13 8.76 -2.47 -3.64
C ILE A 13 9.52 -3.81 -3.51
N GLY A 14 10.54 -3.86 -2.64
CA GLY A 14 11.28 -5.08 -2.34
C GLY A 14 12.33 -5.51 -3.39
N PHE A 15 12.67 -4.66 -4.37
CA PHE A 15 13.70 -4.97 -5.36
C PHE A 15 15.05 -4.30 -5.02
N ASN A 16 16.10 -5.11 -4.90
CA ASN A 16 17.47 -4.63 -4.74
C ASN A 16 18.06 -4.25 -6.11
N LYS A 17 18.92 -3.22 -6.16
CA LYS A 17 19.71 -2.81 -7.33
C LYS A 17 20.43 -4.00 -8.00
N ASN A 18 20.96 -4.93 -7.20
CA ASN A 18 21.61 -6.14 -7.70
C ASN A 18 20.64 -7.07 -8.43
N ALA A 19 19.36 -7.10 -8.01
CA ALA A 19 18.34 -7.86 -8.71
C ALA A 19 18.11 -7.29 -10.11
N VAL A 20 18.09 -5.95 -10.26
CA VAL A 20 17.92 -5.24 -11.54
C VAL A 20 19.13 -5.37 -12.47
N LEU A 21 20.35 -5.28 -11.93
CA LEU A 21 21.59 -5.45 -12.69
C LEU A 21 21.80 -6.90 -13.17
N MET A 22 21.33 -7.89 -12.42
CA MET A 22 21.33 -9.29 -12.82
C MET A 22 20.24 -9.66 -13.84
N LEU A 23 19.38 -8.74 -14.27
CA LEU A 23 18.26 -9.07 -15.17
C LEU A 23 18.64 -9.15 -16.67
N PRO A 24 19.47 -8.25 -17.22
CA PRO A 24 19.77 -8.30 -18.65
C PRO A 24 20.88 -9.30 -18.98
N VAL A 25 21.75 -9.63 -18.01
CA VAL A 25 22.91 -10.52 -18.21
C VAL A 25 22.48 -11.95 -18.58
N PRO A 26 21.54 -12.62 -17.87
CA PRO A 26 21.09 -13.97 -18.21
C PRO A 26 20.27 -14.03 -19.51
N ALA A 27 19.61 -12.94 -19.90
CA ALA A 27 18.84 -12.87 -21.15
C ALA A 27 19.75 -12.71 -22.38
N ASN A 28 20.86 -11.97 -22.23
CA ASN A 28 21.92 -11.86 -23.24
C ASN A 28 22.65 -13.21 -23.41
N ASP A 29 22.94 -13.91 -22.31
CA ASP A 29 23.59 -15.23 -22.32
C ASP A 29 22.72 -16.33 -22.98
N LYS A 30 21.40 -16.15 -22.99
CA LYS A 30 20.44 -17.02 -23.70
C LYS A 30 20.19 -16.61 -25.15
N GLY A 31 20.89 -15.59 -25.67
CA GLY A 31 20.76 -15.12 -27.05
C GLY A 31 19.44 -14.41 -27.39
N LYS A 32 18.58 -14.16 -26.39
CA LYS A 32 17.23 -13.60 -26.58
C LYS A 32 17.21 -12.10 -26.81
N ILE A 33 18.23 -11.39 -26.30
CA ILE A 33 18.44 -9.97 -26.51
C ILE A 33 19.90 -9.79 -26.92
N LYS A 34 20.19 -8.98 -27.94
CA LYS A 34 21.56 -8.72 -28.41
C LYS A 34 22.07 -7.39 -27.83
N ILE A 35 22.74 -7.46 -26.68
CA ILE A 35 23.32 -6.29 -26.00
C ILE A 35 24.86 -6.34 -26.11
N LYS A 36 25.48 -5.21 -26.47
CA LYS A 36 26.94 -5.10 -26.61
C LYS A 36 27.65 -4.92 -25.27
N LYS A 37 27.15 -4.02 -24.44
CA LYS A 37 27.73 -3.69 -23.12
C LYS A 37 26.67 -3.06 -22.22
N ILE A 38 26.80 -3.27 -20.92
CA ILE A 38 25.99 -2.61 -19.88
C ILE A 38 26.94 -1.90 -18.93
N GLU A 39 26.65 -0.64 -18.61
CA GLU A 39 27.40 0.18 -17.66
C GLU A 39 26.47 0.66 -16.53
N ASP A 40 26.95 0.58 -15.29
CA ASP A 40 26.24 1.07 -14.11
C ASP A 40 26.88 2.37 -13.64
N ASN A 41 26.19 3.49 -13.89
CA ASN A 41 26.63 4.84 -13.51
C ASN A 41 25.86 5.37 -12.30
N THR A 42 25.25 4.46 -11.51
CA THR A 42 24.45 4.85 -10.36
C THR A 42 25.28 5.53 -9.28
N ALA A 43 24.86 6.75 -8.92
CA ALA A 43 25.37 7.49 -7.77
C ALA A 43 24.20 7.85 -6.83
N ALA A 44 23.86 9.14 -6.72
CA ALA A 44 22.66 9.58 -6.01
C ALA A 44 21.37 9.08 -6.67
N ASN A 45 21.34 9.06 -8.01
CA ASN A 45 20.26 8.51 -8.83
C ASN A 45 20.73 7.22 -9.50
N VAL A 46 19.81 6.29 -9.71
CA VAL A 46 20.11 5.03 -10.40
C VAL A 46 20.10 5.29 -11.91
N GLU A 47 21.22 4.97 -12.54
CA GLU A 47 21.44 5.15 -13.97
C GLU A 47 22.16 3.91 -14.51
N ILE A 48 21.47 3.19 -15.40
CA ILE A 48 22.02 2.04 -16.09
C ILE A 48 22.03 2.36 -17.58
N VAL A 49 23.21 2.23 -18.19
CA VAL A 49 23.44 2.55 -19.60
C VAL A 49 23.61 1.25 -20.38
N VAL A 50 22.73 1.03 -21.36
CA VAL A 50 22.75 -0.17 -22.21
C VAL A 50 23.22 0.22 -23.61
N HIS A 51 24.34 -0.37 -24.03
CA HIS A 51 24.90 -0.21 -25.37
C HIS A 51 24.40 -1.32 -26.28
N LEU A 52 23.67 -0.95 -27.33
CA LEU A 52 23.16 -1.88 -28.33
C LEU A 52 24.18 -2.18 -29.41
N ALA A 53 24.08 -3.36 -30.03
CA ALA A 53 24.84 -3.68 -31.24
C ALA A 53 24.35 -2.80 -32.43
N PRO A 54 25.22 -2.51 -33.41
CA PRO A 54 24.82 -1.77 -34.61
C PRO A 54 23.70 -2.50 -35.37
N GLY A 55 22.70 -1.75 -35.86
CA GLY A 55 21.58 -2.28 -36.65
C GLY A 55 20.36 -2.74 -35.85
N ILE A 56 20.35 -2.57 -34.52
CA ILE A 56 19.21 -2.92 -33.66
C ILE A 56 18.41 -1.67 -33.28
N SER A 57 17.08 -1.74 -33.43
CA SER A 57 16.17 -0.66 -33.00
C SER A 57 16.10 -0.57 -31.47
N PRO A 58 16.18 0.64 -30.88
CA PRO A 58 16.03 0.84 -29.45
C PRO A 58 14.65 0.42 -28.93
N ASP A 59 13.58 0.74 -29.68
CA ASP A 59 12.20 0.47 -29.26
C ASP A 59 11.93 -1.03 -29.13
N VAL A 60 12.37 -1.81 -30.12
CA VAL A 60 12.28 -3.28 -30.09
C VAL A 60 13.10 -3.86 -28.93
N THR A 61 14.21 -3.22 -28.56
CA THR A 61 15.02 -3.68 -27.42
C THR A 61 14.37 -3.34 -26.09
N ILE A 62 13.68 -2.20 -25.96
CA ILE A 62 12.91 -1.86 -24.77
C ILE A 62 11.81 -2.88 -24.54
N ASP A 63 11.06 -3.22 -25.58
CA ASP A 63 10.03 -4.26 -25.55
C ASP A 63 10.61 -5.62 -25.14
N ALA A 64 11.79 -5.98 -25.68
CA ALA A 64 12.48 -7.23 -25.34
C ALA A 64 12.92 -7.25 -23.87
N LEU A 65 13.39 -6.10 -23.35
CA LEU A 65 13.77 -5.98 -21.95
C LEU A 65 12.55 -6.17 -21.04
N TYR A 66 11.39 -5.58 -21.34
CA TYR A 66 10.17 -5.82 -20.57
C TYR A 66 9.69 -7.26 -20.66
N ALA A 67 9.76 -7.89 -21.83
CA ALA A 67 9.27 -9.26 -22.04
C ALA A 67 10.15 -10.36 -21.43
N PHE A 68 11.48 -10.20 -21.44
CA PHE A 68 12.42 -11.26 -21.06
C PHE A 68 13.17 -10.99 -19.75
N THR A 69 12.94 -9.85 -19.11
CA THR A 69 13.62 -9.46 -17.87
C THR A 69 12.61 -8.98 -16.83
N ASN A 70 13.00 -8.87 -15.55
CA ASN A 70 12.11 -8.40 -14.48
C ASN A 70 11.92 -6.86 -14.49
N CYS A 71 12.07 -6.21 -15.65
CA CYS A 71 11.64 -4.81 -15.83
C CYS A 71 10.12 -4.66 -15.65
N GLU A 72 9.36 -5.74 -15.85
CA GLU A 72 7.95 -5.88 -15.46
C GLU A 72 7.80 -7.11 -14.56
N VAL A 73 7.07 -6.97 -13.45
CA VAL A 73 6.75 -8.08 -12.56
C VAL A 73 5.29 -7.98 -12.14
N SER A 74 4.56 -9.08 -12.27
CA SER A 74 3.21 -9.18 -11.74
C SER A 74 3.25 -9.31 -10.22
N ILE A 75 2.59 -8.38 -9.53
CA ILE A 75 2.41 -8.44 -8.08
C ILE A 75 0.93 -8.72 -7.81
N SER A 76 0.65 -9.73 -7.00
CA SER A 76 -0.69 -10.09 -6.55
C SER A 76 -0.86 -9.66 -5.09
N PRO A 77 -1.32 -8.42 -4.81
CA PRO A 77 -1.51 -7.95 -3.45
C PRO A 77 -2.62 -8.75 -2.76
N ASN A 78 -2.39 -9.14 -1.50
CA ASN A 78 -3.40 -9.76 -0.66
C ASN A 78 -3.45 -9.07 0.71
N THR A 79 -4.61 -8.53 1.08
CA THR A 79 -4.82 -7.79 2.32
C THR A 79 -5.31 -8.71 3.43
N CYS A 80 -4.37 -9.35 4.13
CA CYS A 80 -4.63 -10.13 5.33
C CYS A 80 -4.25 -9.33 6.59
N VAL A 81 -5.18 -9.19 7.52
CA VAL A 81 -4.97 -8.52 8.81
C VAL A 81 -5.39 -9.43 9.96
N ILE A 82 -4.77 -9.27 11.13
CA ILE A 82 -5.16 -9.99 12.34
C ILE A 82 -6.24 -9.17 13.04
N LYS A 83 -7.38 -9.80 13.32
CA LYS A 83 -8.46 -9.24 14.12
C LYS A 83 -8.95 -10.32 15.08
N GLU A 84 -9.01 -9.99 16.37
CA GLU A 84 -9.43 -10.93 17.43
C GLU A 84 -8.62 -12.24 17.39
N ASP A 85 -7.29 -12.09 17.30
CA ASP A 85 -6.32 -13.19 17.20
C ASP A 85 -6.55 -14.16 16.03
N LYS A 86 -7.29 -13.73 15.00
CA LYS A 86 -7.58 -14.52 13.79
C LYS A 86 -7.28 -13.76 12.50
N PRO A 87 -6.81 -14.46 11.45
CA PRO A 87 -6.56 -13.85 10.14
C PRO A 87 -7.89 -13.51 9.44
N HIS A 88 -7.97 -12.31 8.90
CA HIS A 88 -9.11 -11.81 8.13
C HIS A 88 -8.63 -11.19 6.82
N PHE A 89 -9.32 -11.52 5.72
CA PHE A 89 -9.11 -10.91 4.42
C PHE A 89 -10.12 -9.79 4.22
N LEU A 90 -9.65 -8.55 4.13
CA LEU A 90 -10.51 -7.36 4.06
C LEU A 90 -10.21 -6.56 2.80
N SER A 91 -11.21 -5.83 2.31
CA SER A 91 -10.98 -4.84 1.27
C SER A 91 -10.29 -3.59 1.84
N VAL A 92 -9.67 -2.79 0.97
CA VAL A 92 -9.05 -1.51 1.37
C VAL A 92 -10.09 -0.56 1.99
N ASN A 93 -11.32 -0.57 1.48
CA ASN A 93 -12.40 0.27 2.01
C ASN A 93 -12.79 -0.13 3.43
N ASP A 94 -12.89 -1.43 3.70
CA ASP A 94 -13.22 -1.93 5.05
C ASP A 94 -12.15 -1.52 6.06
N ILE A 95 -10.87 -1.63 5.68
CA ILE A 95 -9.73 -1.25 6.52
C ILE A 95 -9.78 0.26 6.81
N LEU A 96 -10.04 1.09 5.79
CA LEU A 96 -10.14 2.54 5.94
C LEU A 96 -11.30 2.93 6.87
N GLU A 97 -12.47 2.32 6.71
CA GLU A 97 -13.63 2.60 7.54
C GLU A 97 -13.38 2.21 9.01
N GLN A 98 -12.84 1.00 9.25
CA GLN A 98 -12.53 0.52 10.59
C GLN A 98 -11.51 1.41 11.29
N ASN A 99 -10.41 1.75 10.61
CA ASN A 99 -9.38 2.63 11.16
C ASN A 99 -9.94 4.02 11.47
N THR A 100 -10.77 4.58 10.57
CA THR A 100 -11.38 5.90 10.78
C THR A 100 -12.30 5.90 12.00
N LYS A 101 -13.14 4.87 12.17
CA LYS A 101 -14.02 4.72 13.34
C LYS A 101 -13.22 4.53 14.62
N PHE A 102 -12.15 3.74 14.57
CA PHE A 102 -11.26 3.52 15.72
C PHE A 102 -10.57 4.81 16.15
N THR A 103 -10.01 5.57 15.21
CA THR A 103 -9.43 6.90 15.50
C THR A 103 -10.46 7.85 16.11
N LYS A 104 -11.69 7.90 15.57
CA LYS A 104 -12.78 8.71 16.15
C LYS A 104 -13.07 8.32 17.60
N ALA A 105 -13.08 7.02 17.92
CA ALA A 105 -13.30 6.53 19.27
C ALA A 105 -12.16 6.94 20.22
N LEU A 106 -10.90 6.87 19.77
CA LEU A 106 -9.75 7.34 20.55
C LEU A 106 -9.81 8.84 20.83
N LEU A 107 -10.14 9.66 19.81
CA LEU A 107 -10.29 11.11 19.99
C LEU A 107 -11.41 11.45 20.98
N LYS A 108 -12.50 10.66 20.98
CA LYS A 108 -13.57 10.79 21.98
C LYS A 108 -13.03 10.56 23.39
N GLN A 109 -12.28 9.47 23.60
CA GLN A 109 -11.70 9.15 24.90
C GLN A 109 -10.74 10.25 25.37
N GLU A 110 -9.91 10.78 24.47
CA GLU A 110 -9.01 11.90 24.79
C GLU A 110 -9.78 13.15 25.25
N LEU A 111 -10.87 13.50 24.55
CA LEU A 111 -11.74 14.61 24.93
C LEU A 111 -12.50 14.35 26.25
N GLU A 112 -12.93 13.13 26.50
CA GLU A 112 -13.59 12.73 27.76
C GLU A 112 -12.62 12.82 28.95
N ILE A 113 -11.40 12.35 28.79
CA ILE A 113 -10.33 12.49 29.78
C ILE A 113 -10.05 13.97 30.04
N ARG A 114 -9.90 14.76 28.97
CA ARG A 114 -9.67 16.21 29.10
C ARG A 114 -10.82 16.92 29.82
N LEU A 115 -12.06 16.55 29.51
CA LEU A 115 -13.24 17.10 30.18
C LEU A 115 -13.22 16.76 31.68
N HIS A 116 -12.87 15.52 32.02
CA HIS A 116 -12.77 15.07 33.41
C HIS A 116 -11.69 15.85 34.17
N GLU A 117 -10.49 16.03 33.59
CA GLU A 117 -9.42 16.85 34.18
C GLU A 117 -9.88 18.28 34.46
N LEU A 118 -10.61 18.90 33.53
CA LEU A 118 -11.15 20.25 33.69
C LEU A 118 -12.20 20.29 34.82
N GLN A 119 -13.07 19.28 34.90
CA GLN A 119 -14.06 19.15 35.98
C GLN A 119 -13.39 19.01 37.35
N GLU A 120 -12.34 18.20 37.47
CA GLU A 120 -11.59 18.03 38.71
C GLU A 120 -10.88 19.33 39.13
N ARG A 121 -10.36 20.09 38.17
CA ARG A 121 -9.78 21.41 38.43
C ARG A 121 -10.82 22.41 38.94
N VAL A 122 -11.99 22.48 38.30
CA VAL A 122 -13.10 23.33 38.74
C VAL A 122 -13.57 22.91 40.13
N PHE A 123 -13.75 21.61 40.36
CA PHE A 123 -14.15 21.07 41.65
C PHE A 123 -13.20 21.48 42.77
N PHE A 124 -11.89 21.30 42.59
CA PHE A 124 -10.91 21.70 43.60
C PHE A 124 -10.87 23.23 43.81
N SER A 125 -10.98 24.02 42.74
CA SER A 125 -11.09 25.47 42.85
C SER A 125 -12.32 25.92 43.63
N SER A 126 -13.47 25.28 43.43
CA SER A 126 -14.70 25.53 44.17
C SER A 126 -14.57 25.16 45.65
N LEU A 127 -13.97 24.00 45.96
CA LEU A 127 -13.70 23.59 47.34
C LEU A 127 -12.83 24.61 48.06
N LEU A 128 -11.72 25.01 47.44
CA LEU A 128 -10.80 26.00 48.01
C LEU A 128 -11.49 27.35 48.22
N LYS A 129 -12.32 27.78 47.26
CA LYS A 129 -13.08 29.03 47.37
C LYS A 129 -14.02 29.01 48.57
N ILE A 130 -14.83 27.96 48.72
CA ILE A 130 -15.77 27.79 49.83
C ILE A 130 -15.01 27.75 51.17
N PHE A 131 -13.93 26.97 51.23
CA PHE A 131 -13.08 26.84 52.42
C PHE A 131 -12.57 28.20 52.94
N ILE A 132 -12.15 29.09 52.02
CA ILE A 132 -11.66 30.43 52.35
C ILE A 132 -12.81 31.37 52.71
N GLN A 133 -13.89 31.38 51.92
CA GLN A 133 -15.00 32.33 52.06
C GLN A 133 -15.79 32.11 53.35
N GLU A 134 -16.09 30.87 53.68
CA GLU A 134 -16.78 30.49 54.92
C GLU A 134 -15.85 30.48 56.14
N GLY A 135 -14.56 30.73 55.94
CA GLY A 135 -13.60 30.80 57.03
C GLY A 135 -13.42 29.46 57.77
N MET A 136 -13.61 28.34 57.09
CA MET A 136 -13.60 27.00 57.70
C MET A 136 -12.29 26.68 58.42
N TYR A 137 -11.18 27.23 57.95
CA TYR A 137 -9.86 27.14 58.59
C TYR A 137 -9.76 27.80 59.96
N LYS A 138 -10.69 28.71 60.31
CA LYS A 138 -10.79 29.38 61.63
C LYS A 138 -11.82 28.72 62.54
N ASN A 139 -12.46 27.65 62.08
CA ASN A 139 -13.45 26.95 62.89
C ASN A 139 -12.74 26.27 64.06
N SER A 140 -13.24 26.47 65.28
CA SER A 140 -12.63 25.91 66.49
C SER A 140 -12.57 24.38 66.48
N GLU A 141 -13.52 23.69 65.84
CA GLU A 141 -13.48 22.22 65.70
C GLU A 141 -12.37 21.78 64.74
N TYR A 142 -12.10 22.58 63.69
CA TYR A 142 -11.02 22.32 62.74
C TYR A 142 -9.64 22.62 63.35
N GLU A 143 -9.47 23.76 64.03
CA GLU A 143 -8.19 24.15 64.66
C GLU A 143 -7.76 23.21 65.80
N ASN A 144 -8.72 22.66 66.54
CA ASN A 144 -8.45 21.73 67.64
C ASN A 144 -8.35 20.27 67.21
N SER A 145 -8.45 19.97 65.91
CA SER A 145 -8.34 18.60 65.40
C SER A 145 -6.88 18.13 65.41
N GLY A 146 -6.57 17.15 66.25
CA GLY A 146 -5.22 16.58 66.38
C GLY A 146 -4.84 15.53 65.32
N ASP A 147 -5.84 14.94 64.65
CA ASP A 147 -5.67 13.81 63.73
C ASP A 147 -6.40 14.06 62.40
N PHE A 148 -5.88 13.52 61.30
CA PHE A 148 -6.43 13.71 59.96
C PHE A 148 -7.88 13.20 59.82
N GLU A 149 -8.22 12.09 60.47
CA GLU A 149 -9.59 11.53 60.46
C GLU A 149 -10.60 12.51 61.07
N ASN A 150 -10.25 13.14 62.20
CA ASN A 150 -11.09 14.16 62.84
C ASN A 150 -11.25 15.39 61.94
N VAL A 151 -10.17 15.82 61.27
CA VAL A 151 -10.24 16.93 60.30
C VAL A 151 -11.21 16.61 59.16
N VAL A 152 -11.15 15.39 58.61
CA VAL A 152 -12.04 14.94 57.53
C VAL A 152 -13.50 14.95 57.98
N GLU A 153 -13.81 14.48 59.19
CA GLU A 153 -15.17 14.53 59.73
C GLU A 153 -15.70 15.96 59.90
N VAL A 154 -14.89 16.85 60.48
CA VAL A 154 -15.25 18.25 60.68
C VAL A 154 -15.47 18.94 59.33
N LEU A 155 -14.57 18.75 58.37
CA LEU A 155 -14.72 19.32 57.03
C LEU A 155 -15.95 18.77 56.31
N HIS A 156 -16.27 17.48 56.43
CA HIS A 156 -17.50 16.93 55.87
C HIS A 156 -18.75 17.64 56.41
N ARG A 157 -18.82 17.91 57.72
CA ARG A 157 -19.95 18.67 58.32
C ARG A 157 -19.99 20.12 57.84
N LEU A 158 -18.85 20.77 57.71
CA LEU A 158 -18.76 22.15 57.24
C LEU A 158 -19.13 22.31 55.76
N PHE A 159 -18.79 21.32 54.94
CA PHE A 159 -19.13 21.29 53.51
C PHE A 159 -20.55 20.77 53.23
N GLU A 160 -21.26 20.21 54.22
CA GLU A 160 -22.61 19.66 54.07
C GLU A 160 -23.59 20.62 53.37
N PRO A 161 -23.66 21.92 53.73
CA PRO A 161 -24.58 22.86 53.08
C PRO A 161 -24.28 23.09 51.59
N PHE A 162 -23.04 22.83 51.17
CA PHE A 162 -22.54 23.12 49.82
C PHE A 162 -22.48 21.88 48.92
N LYS A 163 -22.71 20.67 49.45
CA LYS A 163 -22.64 19.41 48.69
C LYS A 163 -23.46 19.44 47.40
N ALA A 164 -24.66 20.03 47.43
CA ALA A 164 -25.54 20.11 46.27
C ALA A 164 -25.00 20.98 45.12
N SER A 165 -24.07 21.90 45.41
CA SER A 165 -23.44 22.77 44.42
C SER A 165 -22.20 22.17 43.76
N LEU A 166 -21.69 21.06 44.30
CA LEU A 166 -20.45 20.43 43.85
C LEU A 166 -20.72 19.41 42.74
N TYR A 167 -19.75 19.28 41.84
CA TYR A 167 -19.81 18.33 40.72
C TYR A 167 -19.89 16.86 41.15
N ARG A 168 -19.21 16.51 42.26
CA ARG A 168 -19.18 15.17 42.83
C ARG A 168 -19.04 15.23 44.34
N GLU A 169 -19.19 14.07 44.99
CA GLU A 169 -18.89 13.93 46.41
C GLU A 169 -17.40 14.15 46.70
N ILE A 170 -17.13 14.75 47.85
CA ILE A 170 -15.77 15.02 48.33
C ILE A 170 -15.20 13.72 48.89
N GLN A 171 -14.01 13.35 48.44
CA GLN A 171 -13.27 12.20 48.94
C GLN A 171 -12.21 12.66 49.96
N PRO A 172 -11.76 11.79 50.88
CA PRO A 172 -10.72 12.14 51.87
C PRO A 172 -9.44 12.72 51.22
N GLU A 173 -9.06 12.22 50.04
CA GLU A 173 -7.90 12.72 49.29
C GLU A 173 -8.06 14.16 48.80
N ASP A 174 -9.28 14.63 48.57
CA ASP A 174 -9.54 16.01 48.19
C ASP A 174 -9.28 16.96 49.37
N PHE A 175 -9.67 16.55 50.58
CA PHE A 175 -9.36 17.29 51.80
C PHE A 175 -7.88 17.32 52.10
N LYS A 176 -7.17 16.21 51.88
CA LYS A 176 -5.72 16.19 52.00
C LYS A 176 -5.06 17.24 51.10
N LYS A 177 -5.44 17.28 49.81
CA LYS A 177 -4.98 18.31 48.86
C LYS A 177 -5.37 19.73 49.25
N LEU A 178 -6.54 19.89 49.89
CA LEU A 178 -7.04 21.18 50.37
C LEU A 178 -6.19 21.71 51.53
N ILE A 179 -5.86 20.84 52.49
CA ILE A 179 -5.09 21.16 53.70
C ILE A 179 -3.60 21.36 53.40
N ASP A 180 -3.04 20.58 52.48
CA ASP A 180 -1.63 20.69 52.05
C ASP A 180 -1.30 22.06 51.43
N LYS A 181 -2.32 22.82 51.03
CA LYS A 181 -2.12 24.12 50.41
C LYS A 181 -1.84 25.20 51.47
N PRO A 182 -0.69 25.91 51.41
CA PRO A 182 -0.32 26.87 52.44
C PRO A 182 -1.27 28.06 52.48
N MET A 183 -1.93 28.26 53.62
CA MET A 183 -2.90 29.33 53.84
C MET A 183 -2.24 30.73 53.87
N SER A 184 -0.94 30.81 54.20
CA SER A 184 -0.14 32.04 54.24
C SER A 184 -0.02 32.76 52.89
N SER A 185 -0.37 32.09 51.79
CA SER A 185 -0.24 32.62 50.42
C SER A 185 -1.56 33.13 49.82
N ILE A 186 -2.66 33.15 50.59
CA ILE A 186 -4.00 33.43 50.07
C ILE A 186 -4.43 34.83 50.47
N THR A 187 -4.42 35.75 49.52
CA THR A 187 -4.86 37.14 49.69
C THR A 187 -6.28 37.34 49.12
N ARG A 188 -6.95 38.45 49.47
CA ARG A 188 -8.23 38.84 48.82
C ARG A 188 -8.11 38.99 47.30
N PHE A 189 -6.92 39.26 46.77
CA PHE A 189 -6.67 39.33 45.33
C PHE A 189 -6.72 37.94 44.66
N ASP A 190 -6.39 36.87 45.39
CA ASP A 190 -6.40 35.50 44.87
C ASP A 190 -7.82 34.97 44.67
N VAL A 191 -8.81 35.47 45.41
CA VAL A 191 -10.23 35.12 45.23
C VAL A 191 -10.73 35.59 43.85
N LYS A 192 -10.42 36.83 43.48
CA LYS A 192 -10.81 37.39 42.17
C LYS A 192 -10.11 36.67 41.02
N LYS A 193 -8.82 36.36 41.18
CA LYS A 193 -8.05 35.59 40.21
C LYS A 193 -8.58 34.15 40.07
N ALA A 194 -9.06 33.55 41.16
CA ALA A 194 -9.72 32.24 41.12
C ALA A 194 -11.04 32.30 40.36
N ASP A 195 -11.85 33.36 40.52
CA ASP A 195 -13.07 33.55 39.74
C ASP A 195 -12.80 33.68 38.24
N ASP A 196 -11.78 34.46 37.84
CA ASP A 196 -11.37 34.58 36.44
C ASP A 196 -10.86 33.24 35.88
N MET A 197 -10.10 32.48 36.69
CA MET A 197 -9.60 31.16 36.32
C MET A 197 -10.74 30.12 36.18
N MET A 198 -11.72 30.14 37.08
CA MET A 198 -12.89 29.26 36.99
C MET A 198 -13.70 29.56 35.74
N LYS A 199 -13.92 30.84 35.41
CA LYS A 199 -14.61 31.23 34.19
C LYS A 199 -13.88 30.73 32.93
N SER A 200 -12.55 30.85 32.91
CA SER A 200 -11.72 30.31 31.82
C SER A 200 -11.85 28.78 31.69
N LEU A 201 -11.82 28.05 32.81
CA LEU A 201 -12.01 26.60 32.82
C LEU A 201 -13.40 26.20 32.34
N GLU A 202 -14.45 26.93 32.75
CA GLU A 202 -15.82 26.69 32.27
C GLU A 202 -15.96 26.93 30.77
N ASP A 203 -15.32 27.97 30.23
CA ASP A 203 -15.33 28.25 28.80
C ASP A 203 -14.56 27.17 28.02
N GLU A 204 -13.41 26.71 28.53
CA GLU A 204 -12.69 25.56 27.96
C GLU A 204 -13.55 24.29 27.98
N MET A 205 -14.25 24.02 29.09
CA MET A 205 -15.18 22.89 29.19
C MET A 205 -16.33 22.99 28.18
N LYS A 206 -16.87 24.19 27.93
CA LYS A 206 -17.91 24.40 26.90
C LYS A 206 -17.38 24.04 25.51
N VAL A 207 -16.13 24.43 25.20
CA VAL A 207 -15.49 24.09 23.92
C VAL A 207 -15.31 22.58 23.81
N VAL A 208 -14.77 21.91 24.83
CA VAL A 208 -14.58 20.45 24.84
C VAL A 208 -15.91 19.71 24.70
N ARG A 209 -16.95 20.14 25.41
CA ARG A 209 -18.33 19.61 25.25
C ARG A 209 -18.88 19.86 23.85
N GLY A 210 -18.56 21.00 23.25
CA GLY A 210 -18.85 21.30 21.85
C GLY A 210 -18.22 20.28 20.90
N HIS A 211 -16.92 20.01 21.06
CA HIS A 211 -16.22 19.01 20.27
C HIS A 211 -16.78 17.59 20.48
N LEU A 212 -17.14 17.22 21.71
CA LEU A 212 -17.79 15.93 21.98
C LEU A 212 -19.15 15.78 21.29
N ARG A 213 -19.95 16.85 21.22
CA ARG A 213 -21.22 16.87 20.47
C ARG A 213 -20.99 16.77 18.97
N HIS A 214 -19.96 17.44 18.46
CA HIS A 214 -19.59 17.48 17.04
C HIS A 214 -18.36 16.62 16.75
N LEU A 215 -18.33 15.41 17.29
CA LEU A 215 -17.15 14.55 17.26
C LEU A 215 -16.69 14.21 15.82
N THR A 216 -17.63 14.09 14.88
CA THR A 216 -17.30 13.83 13.47
C THR A 216 -16.50 14.99 12.87
N ASP A 217 -16.96 16.23 13.06
CA ASP A 217 -16.30 17.42 12.52
C ASP A 217 -14.92 17.62 13.14
N TYR A 218 -14.81 17.39 14.45
CA TYR A 218 -13.53 17.38 15.16
C TYR A 218 -12.56 16.34 14.59
N THR A 219 -13.06 15.14 14.28
CA THR A 219 -12.26 14.06 13.68
C THR A 219 -11.80 14.41 12.26
N ILE A 220 -12.67 15.04 11.44
CA ILE A 220 -12.31 15.52 10.10
C ILE A 220 -11.19 16.55 10.19
N ALA A 221 -11.34 17.56 11.05
CA ALA A 221 -10.33 18.59 11.27
C ALA A 221 -8.99 18.00 11.74
N TRP A 222 -9.02 16.93 12.54
CA TRP A 222 -7.82 16.20 12.95
C TRP A 222 -7.11 15.54 11.76
N PHE A 223 -7.83 14.85 10.88
CA PHE A 223 -7.23 14.26 9.67
C PHE A 223 -6.70 15.32 8.71
N GLU A 224 -7.40 16.45 8.55
CA GLU A 224 -6.93 17.58 7.75
C GLU A 224 -5.63 18.16 8.31
N LYS A 225 -5.53 18.30 9.64
CA LYS A 225 -4.30 18.73 10.32
C LYS A 225 -3.14 17.76 10.07
N ILE A 226 -3.38 16.45 10.11
CA ILE A 226 -2.36 15.44 9.78
C ILE A 226 -1.89 15.60 8.34
N LYS A 227 -2.82 15.71 7.39
CA LYS A 227 -2.49 15.91 5.98
C LYS A 227 -1.68 17.19 5.78
N ALA A 228 -2.05 18.30 6.41
CA ALA A 228 -1.32 19.56 6.32
C ALA A 228 0.08 19.49 6.94
N LYS A 229 0.23 18.79 8.07
CA LYS A 229 1.50 18.66 8.80
C LYS A 229 2.49 17.72 8.11
N TYR A 230 2.01 16.57 7.62
CA TYR A 230 2.87 15.48 7.11
C TYR A 230 2.81 15.31 5.59
N GLY A 231 1.89 15.96 4.88
CA GLY A 231 1.72 15.80 3.44
C GLY A 231 2.72 16.61 2.58
N LYS A 232 3.28 17.71 3.10
CA LYS A 232 4.22 18.55 2.35
C LYS A 232 5.49 17.76 1.99
N GLY A 233 5.90 17.79 0.72
CA GLY A 233 7.09 17.10 0.21
C GLY A 233 6.93 15.57 0.08
N ARG A 234 5.72 15.03 0.26
CA ARG A 234 5.40 13.59 0.09
C ARG A 234 4.47 13.36 -1.09
N GLU A 235 4.84 13.92 -2.22
CA GLU A 235 4.10 13.75 -3.47
C GLU A 235 4.19 12.31 -3.98
N ARG A 236 3.21 11.94 -4.82
CA ARG A 236 3.16 10.63 -5.44
C ARG A 236 4.42 10.43 -6.30
N LYS A 237 5.16 9.35 -6.01
CA LYS A 237 6.39 8.99 -6.75
C LYS A 237 6.15 8.01 -7.90
N THR A 238 4.96 7.43 -7.97
CA THR A 238 4.57 6.43 -8.97
C THR A 238 3.54 6.97 -9.94
N GLU A 239 3.52 6.49 -11.16
CA GLU A 239 2.53 6.86 -12.17
C GLU A 239 1.65 5.65 -12.49
N ILE A 240 0.36 5.89 -12.72
CA ILE A 240 -0.55 4.86 -13.21
C ILE A 240 -0.62 5.03 -14.72
N ARG A 241 -0.09 4.06 -15.46
CA ARG A 241 -0.20 3.98 -16.91
C ARG A 241 -0.79 2.64 -17.32
N LEU A 242 -1.54 2.68 -18.41
CA LEU A 242 -1.92 1.46 -19.12
C LEU A 242 -0.69 1.01 -19.91
N PHE A 243 -0.32 -0.26 -19.74
CA PHE A 243 0.78 -0.89 -20.48
C PHE A 243 0.16 -1.84 -21.49
N ASP A 244 0.49 -1.68 -22.77
CA ASP A 244 0.16 -2.67 -23.77
C ASP A 244 1.01 -3.92 -23.51
N ARG A 245 0.37 -5.09 -23.44
CA ARG A 245 1.11 -6.35 -23.28
C ARG A 245 2.00 -6.53 -24.50
N VAL A 246 3.30 -6.39 -24.29
CA VAL A 246 4.31 -6.80 -25.26
C VAL A 246 4.22 -8.32 -25.37
N GLU A 247 3.55 -8.81 -26.40
CA GLU A 247 3.53 -10.24 -26.71
C GLU A 247 4.96 -10.66 -27.06
N ALA A 248 5.59 -11.47 -26.21
CA ALA A 248 6.95 -11.98 -26.43
C ALA A 248 7.13 -12.61 -27.83
N ALA A 249 6.05 -13.10 -28.43
CA ALA A 249 5.99 -13.60 -29.81
C ALA A 249 6.31 -12.55 -30.88
N LYS A 250 5.97 -11.26 -30.69
CA LYS A 250 6.26 -10.19 -31.65
C LYS A 250 7.71 -9.72 -31.62
N VAL A 251 8.40 -9.92 -30.49
CA VAL A 251 9.72 -9.34 -30.21
C VAL A 251 10.86 -10.35 -30.39
N ALA A 252 10.55 -11.65 -30.40
CA ALA A 252 11.55 -12.66 -30.66
C ALA A 252 11.99 -12.60 -32.13
N LEU A 253 13.14 -11.98 -32.38
CA LEU A 253 13.75 -11.85 -33.71
C LEU A 253 13.77 -13.21 -34.42
N ALA A 254 13.12 -13.30 -35.58
CA ALA A 254 13.14 -14.47 -36.47
C ALA A 254 14.56 -14.65 -37.04
N ASN A 255 15.43 -15.29 -36.27
CA ASN A 255 16.85 -15.47 -36.62
C ASN A 255 17.17 -16.91 -37.04
N VAL A 256 16.20 -17.82 -36.99
CA VAL A 256 16.41 -19.25 -37.24
C VAL A 256 15.67 -19.68 -38.50
N LYS A 257 16.34 -20.46 -39.35
CA LYS A 257 15.78 -20.95 -40.61
C LYS A 257 15.05 -22.27 -40.38
N LEU A 258 13.80 -22.32 -40.83
CA LEU A 258 12.97 -23.53 -40.79
C LEU A 258 13.13 -24.33 -42.07
N TYR A 259 13.34 -25.64 -41.93
CA TYR A 259 13.45 -26.57 -43.03
C TYR A 259 12.48 -27.75 -42.87
N MET A 260 12.14 -28.38 -43.99
CA MET A 260 11.16 -29.45 -44.06
C MET A 260 11.58 -30.53 -45.05
N ASN A 261 11.37 -31.79 -44.67
CA ASN A 261 11.48 -32.94 -45.56
C ASN A 261 10.08 -33.53 -45.77
N ARG A 262 9.56 -33.39 -47.00
CA ARG A 262 8.19 -33.81 -47.36
C ARG A 262 7.98 -35.32 -47.33
N GLU A 263 8.97 -36.08 -47.78
CA GLU A 263 8.88 -37.54 -47.96
C GLU A 263 8.96 -38.27 -46.62
N ASP A 264 9.96 -37.91 -45.81
CA ASP A 264 10.19 -38.53 -44.50
C ASP A 264 9.33 -37.93 -43.39
N GLY A 265 8.67 -36.79 -43.64
CA GLY A 265 7.71 -36.20 -42.71
C GLY A 265 8.35 -35.49 -41.51
N PHE A 266 9.50 -34.85 -41.72
CA PHE A 266 10.21 -34.12 -40.68
C PHE A 266 10.21 -32.62 -40.92
N ILE A 267 10.11 -31.85 -39.84
CA ILE A 267 10.21 -30.38 -39.86
C ILE A 267 11.06 -29.90 -38.69
N GLY A 268 11.90 -28.89 -38.93
CA GLY A 268 12.77 -28.34 -37.89
C GLY A 268 13.91 -27.49 -38.42
N THR A 269 14.68 -26.95 -37.49
CA THR A 269 15.78 -26.00 -37.78
C THR A 269 17.10 -26.72 -38.08
N GLY A 270 17.21 -28.01 -37.73
CA GLY A 270 18.39 -28.85 -37.93
C GLY A 270 18.50 -29.47 -39.33
N LEU A 271 17.44 -29.39 -40.15
CA LEU A 271 17.33 -30.04 -41.47
C LEU A 271 17.92 -29.18 -42.59
N LYS A 272 19.16 -28.70 -42.43
CA LYS A 272 19.80 -27.72 -43.35
C LYS A 272 19.97 -28.18 -44.80
N LYS A 273 19.77 -29.46 -45.08
CA LYS A 273 19.89 -30.06 -46.42
C LYS A 273 18.56 -30.21 -47.14
N ASP A 274 17.46 -30.01 -46.42
CA ASP A 274 16.10 -30.20 -46.91
C ASP A 274 15.46 -28.86 -47.33
N GLU A 275 14.20 -28.87 -47.71
CA GLU A 275 13.51 -27.73 -48.30
C GLU A 275 13.37 -26.58 -47.29
N PHE A 276 13.72 -25.36 -47.72
CA PHE A 276 13.58 -24.15 -46.90
C PHE A 276 12.12 -23.66 -46.89
N VAL A 277 11.56 -23.47 -45.70
CA VAL A 277 10.17 -23.02 -45.51
C VAL A 277 10.10 -21.51 -45.24
N GLY A 278 10.96 -21.00 -44.35
CA GLY A 278 10.94 -19.60 -43.95
C GLY A 278 11.76 -19.34 -42.68
N ASP A 279 11.84 -18.08 -42.26
CA ASP A 279 12.48 -17.70 -41.01
C ASP A 279 11.48 -17.79 -39.84
N CYS A 280 11.92 -18.36 -38.71
CA CYS A 280 11.13 -18.55 -37.50
C CYS A 280 11.95 -18.20 -36.23
N SER A 281 11.23 -18.04 -35.12
CA SER A 281 11.78 -17.91 -33.78
C SER A 281 11.70 -19.23 -33.01
N ASP A 282 12.55 -19.42 -32.01
CA ASP A 282 12.58 -20.63 -31.16
C ASP A 282 11.28 -20.84 -30.35
N ILE A 283 10.46 -19.79 -30.24
CA ILE A 283 9.18 -19.81 -29.52
C ILE A 283 7.97 -19.91 -30.44
N ASP A 284 8.18 -19.89 -31.75
CA ASP A 284 7.07 -19.95 -32.71
C ASP A 284 6.47 -21.36 -32.78
N GLU A 285 5.21 -21.40 -33.22
CA GLU A 285 4.52 -22.63 -33.57
C GLU A 285 4.52 -22.78 -35.10
N ILE A 286 4.52 -24.02 -35.59
CA ILE A 286 4.50 -24.35 -37.01
C ILE A 286 3.25 -25.17 -37.26
N ILE A 287 2.46 -24.76 -38.25
CA ILE A 287 1.34 -25.55 -38.76
C ILE A 287 1.80 -26.36 -39.97
N VAL A 288 1.45 -27.65 -40.00
CA VAL A 288 1.80 -28.58 -41.07
C VAL A 288 0.55 -29.29 -41.57
N PHE A 289 0.36 -29.31 -42.88
CA PHE A 289 -0.72 -30.00 -43.59
C PHE A 289 -0.19 -31.19 -44.37
N ARG A 290 -0.89 -32.32 -44.26
CA ARG A 290 -0.49 -33.59 -44.88
C ARG A 290 -1.49 -34.01 -45.94
N GLU A 291 -1.03 -34.91 -46.80
CA GLU A 291 -1.85 -35.51 -47.86
C GLU A 291 -3.05 -36.32 -47.33
N ASP A 292 -2.94 -36.90 -46.14
CA ASP A 292 -4.03 -37.66 -45.52
C ASP A 292 -5.12 -36.77 -44.87
N GLY A 293 -5.12 -35.47 -45.17
CA GLY A 293 -6.13 -34.52 -44.68
C GLY A 293 -6.01 -34.20 -43.18
N ARG A 294 -4.87 -34.52 -42.56
CA ARG A 294 -4.58 -34.14 -41.17
C ARG A 294 -3.63 -32.95 -41.13
N PHE A 295 -3.83 -32.09 -40.15
CA PHE A 295 -2.89 -31.03 -39.82
C PHE A 295 -2.44 -31.13 -38.36
N ILE A 296 -1.23 -30.64 -38.09
CA ILE A 296 -0.66 -30.60 -36.74
C ILE A 296 -0.03 -29.23 -36.53
N VAL A 297 -0.23 -28.68 -35.33
CA VAL A 297 0.49 -27.50 -34.86
C VAL A 297 1.53 -27.94 -33.84
N THR A 298 2.81 -27.70 -34.13
CA THR A 298 3.93 -28.11 -33.27
C THR A 298 4.86 -26.93 -32.99
N LYS A 299 5.46 -26.87 -31.80
CA LYS A 299 6.51 -25.89 -31.49
C LYS A 299 7.77 -26.16 -32.31
N VAL A 300 8.51 -25.10 -32.63
CA VAL A 300 9.81 -25.20 -33.30
C VAL A 300 10.78 -26.07 -32.46
N ALA A 301 11.44 -27.02 -33.12
CA ALA A 301 12.49 -27.86 -32.55
C ALA A 301 13.51 -28.24 -33.64
N ASP A 302 14.62 -28.88 -33.25
CA ASP A 302 15.69 -29.25 -34.18
C ASP A 302 15.21 -30.24 -35.27
N LYS A 303 14.41 -31.23 -34.88
CA LYS A 303 13.79 -32.23 -35.77
C LYS A 303 12.53 -32.81 -35.13
N THR A 304 11.37 -32.50 -35.68
CA THR A 304 10.07 -33.03 -35.25
C THR A 304 9.47 -33.89 -36.36
N PHE A 305 8.98 -35.09 -36.01
CA PHE A 305 8.20 -35.90 -36.94
C PHE A 305 6.74 -35.47 -36.91
N VAL A 306 6.21 -35.07 -38.07
CA VAL A 306 4.83 -34.59 -38.24
C VAL A 306 3.99 -35.52 -39.11
N GLY A 307 4.58 -36.57 -39.67
CA GLY A 307 3.94 -37.52 -40.57
C GLY A 307 4.37 -37.33 -42.01
N LYS A 308 4.40 -38.43 -42.77
CA LYS A 308 4.88 -38.46 -44.16
C LYS A 308 3.94 -37.69 -45.10
N ASN A 309 4.47 -37.31 -46.26
CA ASN A 309 3.77 -36.60 -47.34
C ASN A 309 3.21 -35.25 -46.88
N ILE A 310 4.12 -34.35 -46.51
CA ILE A 310 3.76 -32.97 -46.17
C ILE A 310 3.43 -32.20 -47.46
N ILE A 311 2.24 -31.57 -47.49
CA ILE A 311 1.80 -30.70 -48.59
C ILE A 311 2.24 -29.26 -48.33
N HIS A 312 2.06 -28.77 -47.11
CA HIS A 312 2.33 -27.38 -46.74
C HIS A 312 2.77 -27.27 -45.29
N ALA A 313 3.72 -26.38 -45.02
CA ALA A 313 4.09 -25.99 -43.67
C ALA A 313 4.34 -24.49 -43.62
N GLN A 314 3.95 -23.84 -42.52
CA GLN A 314 4.17 -22.42 -42.30
C GLN A 314 4.28 -22.11 -40.81
N VAL A 315 4.98 -21.02 -40.47
CA VAL A 315 4.98 -20.46 -39.13
C VAL A 315 3.56 -19.98 -38.78
N PHE A 316 2.98 -20.56 -37.74
CA PHE A 316 1.64 -20.29 -37.25
C PHE A 316 1.67 -19.14 -36.23
N LYS A 317 1.00 -18.03 -36.58
CA LYS A 317 0.85 -16.87 -35.70
C LYS A 317 -0.47 -16.97 -34.93
N LYS A 318 -0.38 -17.28 -33.64
CA LYS A 318 -1.54 -17.41 -32.76
C LYS A 318 -2.26 -16.06 -32.63
N GLY A 319 -3.53 -16.00 -33.04
CA GLY A 319 -4.35 -14.78 -33.00
C GLY A 319 -4.28 -13.91 -34.26
N ASP A 320 -3.67 -14.39 -35.34
CA ASP A 320 -3.71 -13.70 -36.64
C ASP A 320 -5.07 -13.88 -37.33
N GLU A 321 -5.88 -12.83 -37.39
CA GLU A 321 -7.18 -12.82 -38.05
C GLU A 321 -7.08 -12.67 -39.58
N ARG A 322 -5.88 -12.40 -40.13
CA ARG A 322 -5.70 -12.18 -41.58
C ARG A 322 -5.46 -13.46 -42.36
N THR A 323 -4.94 -14.50 -41.72
CA THR A 323 -4.54 -15.74 -42.38
C THR A 323 -5.57 -16.84 -42.11
N VAL A 324 -6.34 -17.22 -43.14
CA VAL A 324 -7.34 -18.30 -43.06
C VAL A 324 -6.83 -19.52 -43.81
N TYR A 325 -6.69 -20.65 -43.11
CA TYR A 325 -6.35 -21.93 -43.73
C TYR A 325 -7.63 -22.69 -44.05
N ASN A 326 -7.88 -22.93 -45.34
CA ASN A 326 -8.99 -23.75 -45.81
C ASN A 326 -8.45 -25.13 -46.19
N MET A 327 -8.99 -26.18 -45.56
CA MET A 327 -8.66 -27.56 -45.89
C MET A 327 -9.89 -28.19 -46.55
N ILE A 328 -9.70 -28.69 -47.77
CA ILE A 328 -10.74 -29.40 -48.51
C ILE A 328 -10.22 -30.81 -48.77
N TYR A 329 -10.96 -31.83 -48.37
CA TYR A 329 -10.61 -33.22 -48.66
C TYR A 329 -11.75 -33.95 -49.33
N LYS A 330 -11.41 -34.89 -50.21
CA LYS A 330 -12.38 -35.71 -50.94
C LYS A 330 -12.40 -37.10 -50.35
N ASP A 331 -13.57 -37.57 -49.96
CA ASP A 331 -13.73 -38.96 -49.56
C ASP A 331 -13.56 -39.87 -50.79
N GLY A 332 -12.60 -40.80 -50.72
CA GLY A 332 -12.23 -41.68 -51.82
C GLY A 332 -13.35 -42.64 -52.24
N SER A 333 -14.24 -43.00 -51.30
CA SER A 333 -15.37 -43.90 -51.54
C SER A 333 -16.60 -43.21 -52.12
N SER A 334 -17.02 -42.07 -51.54
CA SER A 334 -18.25 -41.38 -51.95
C SER A 334 -18.05 -40.28 -52.99
N GLY A 335 -16.81 -39.82 -53.19
CA GLY A 335 -16.48 -38.73 -54.12
C GLY A 335 -16.95 -37.34 -53.67
N ILE A 336 -17.51 -37.23 -52.46
CA ILE A 336 -17.98 -35.98 -51.87
C ILE A 336 -16.77 -35.22 -51.30
N SER A 337 -16.71 -33.91 -51.54
CA SER A 337 -15.71 -33.00 -50.98
C SER A 337 -16.25 -32.32 -49.72
N TYR A 338 -15.44 -32.33 -48.67
CA TYR A 338 -15.70 -31.69 -47.37
C TYR A 338 -14.72 -30.55 -47.13
#